data_AF-A0A7V9TEH5-F1
#
_entry.id   AF-A0A7V9TEH5-F1
#
_cell.length_a   1.000
_cell.length_b   1.000
_cell.length_c   1.000
_cell.angle_alpha   90.00
_cell.angle_beta   90.00
_cell.angle_gamma   90.00
#
_symmetry.space_group_name_H-M   'P 1'
#
loop_
_entity.id
_entity.type
_entity.pdbx_description
1 polymer ?
#
loop_
_entity_poly.entity_id
_entity_poly.type
_entity_poly.pdbx_seq_one_letter_code
_entity_poly.pdbx_strand_id
1 'polypeptide(L)'
;MLTPFLRPGLDVLFVGFNPHPYSWERGRYYAHGSLWRVLRKSGLAPDIRDDSQLFDYNFGITDLVPDRPTREAKEIPDAEYREAAVRFRR
;
A
#
# COMPACT_ATOMS: atom_id res chain seq x y z
N MET A 1 -8.18 6.75 -7.90
CA MET A 1 -6.91 7.16 -7.29
C MET A 1 -6.92 6.72 -5.83
N LEU A 2 -5.82 6.15 -5.34
CA LEU A 2 -5.71 5.72 -3.96
C LEU A 2 -5.25 6.89 -3.08
N THR A 3 -5.91 7.08 -1.93
CA THR A 3 -5.51 8.09 -0.94
C THR A 3 -4.65 7.43 0.13
N PRO A 4 -3.37 7.79 0.27
CA PRO A 4 -2.48 7.14 1.23
C PRO A 4 -2.91 7.43 2.67
N PHE A 5 -2.66 6.46 3.56
CA PHE A 5 -2.92 6.59 5.00
C PHE A 5 -1.60 6.99 5.66
N LEU A 6 -1.38 8.30 5.78
CA LEU A 6 -0.16 8.87 6.32
C LEU A 6 -0.48 9.82 7.47
N ARG A 7 0.26 9.66 8.57
CA ARG A 7 0.32 10.63 9.66
C ARG A 7 1.71 10.56 10.32
N PRO A 8 2.16 11.60 11.01
CA PRO A 8 3.37 11.50 11.83
C PRO A 8 3.23 10.44 12.93
N GLY A 9 4.33 9.77 13.27
CA GLY A 9 4.39 8.84 14.41
C GLY A 9 3.79 7.45 14.16
N LEU A 10 3.67 7.01 12.91
CA LEU A 10 3.31 5.63 12.59
C LEU A 10 4.37 4.64 13.08
N ASP A 11 3.93 3.50 13.64
CA ASP A 11 4.83 2.42 14.05
C ASP A 11 5.34 1.64 12.82
N VAL A 12 4.47 1.47 11.82
CA VAL A 12 4.78 0.79 10.56
C VAL A 12 4.16 1.54 9.38
N LEU A 13 4.95 1.76 8.34
CA LEU A 13 4.47 2.22 7.03
C LEU A 13 4.64 1.09 6.01
N PHE A 14 3.53 0.55 5.52
CA PHE A 14 3.53 -0.38 4.40
C PHE A 14 3.71 0.40 3.09
N VAL A 15 4.68 -0.01 2.27
CA VAL A 15 4.95 0.60 0.96
C VAL A 15 4.76 -0.44 -0.13
N GLY A 16 3.69 -0.31 -0.91
CA GLY A 16 3.47 -1.11 -2.10
C GLY A 16 4.31 -0.60 -3.28
N PHE A 17 4.44 -1.41 -4.33
CA PHE A 17 5.10 -0.96 -5.56
C PHE A 17 4.22 0.05 -6.31
N ASN A 18 3.03 -0.40 -6.70
CA ASN A 18 2.06 0.35 -7.47
C ASN A 18 0.67 -0.31 -7.34
N PRO A 19 -0.43 0.42 -7.64
CA PRO A 19 -1.77 -0.12 -7.47
C PRO A 19 -2.10 -1.26 -8.45
N HIS A 20 -2.82 -2.28 -7.98
CA HIS A 20 -3.57 -3.15 -8.90
C HIS A 20 -4.80 -2.41 -9.45
N PRO A 21 -5.20 -2.56 -10.74
CA PRO A 21 -6.36 -1.89 -11.32
C PRO A 21 -7.64 -2.01 -10.48
N TYR A 22 -7.92 -3.22 -9.98
CA TYR A 22 -9.07 -3.44 -9.08
C TYR A 22 -9.03 -2.61 -7.79
N SER A 23 -7.85 -2.45 -7.18
CA SER A 23 -7.68 -1.62 -5.98
C SER A 23 -7.85 -0.15 -6.32
N TRP A 24 -7.26 0.28 -7.44
CA TRP A 24 -7.36 1.64 -7.96
C TRP A 24 -8.81 2.08 -8.25
N GLU A 25 -9.58 1.23 -8.94
CA GLU A 25 -10.98 1.46 -9.28
C GLU A 25 -11.86 1.55 -8.04
N ARG A 26 -11.58 0.75 -7.01
CA ARG A 26 -12.34 0.74 -5.75
C ARG A 26 -11.93 1.86 -4.80
N GLY A 27 -10.79 2.51 -5.01
CA GLY A 27 -10.25 3.47 -4.05
C GLY A 27 -9.83 2.81 -2.73
N ARG A 28 -9.45 1.52 -2.76
CA ARG A 28 -9.11 0.74 -1.57
C ARG A 28 -7.79 0.01 -1.78
N TYR A 29 -6.85 0.16 -0.85
CA TYR A 29 -5.58 -0.57 -0.90
C TYR A 29 -5.83 -2.07 -0.73
N TYR A 30 -5.07 -2.87 -1.50
CA TYR A 30 -5.13 -4.33 -1.44
C TYR A 30 -6.58 -4.86 -1.43
N ALA A 31 -7.45 -4.38 -2.32
CA ALA A 31 -8.87 -4.71 -2.33
C ALA A 31 -9.16 -6.22 -2.51
N HIS A 32 -8.20 -7.00 -3.03
CA HIS A 32 -8.26 -8.47 -3.05
C HIS A 32 -7.97 -9.15 -1.70
N GLY A 33 -7.59 -8.38 -0.67
CA GLY A 33 -7.41 -8.83 0.70
C GLY A 33 -6.10 -9.56 1.01
N SER A 34 -5.13 -9.58 0.08
CA SER A 34 -3.89 -10.33 0.28
C SER A 34 -3.06 -9.82 1.47
N LEU A 35 -2.83 -8.51 1.56
CA LEU A 35 -2.13 -7.89 2.69
C LEU A 35 -2.88 -8.13 4.02
N TRP A 36 -4.18 -7.83 4.06
CA TRP A 36 -5.00 -7.99 5.27
C TRP A 36 -4.96 -9.42 5.79
N ARG A 37 -5.01 -10.41 4.89
CA ARG A 37 -4.88 -11.83 5.27
C ARG A 37 -3.50 -12.15 5.86
N VAL A 38 -2.42 -11.59 5.32
CA VAL A 38 -1.06 -11.79 5.86
C VAL A 38 -0.94 -11.17 7.25
N LEU A 39 -1.41 -9.93 7.42
CA LEU A 39 -1.37 -9.23 8.71
C LEU A 39 -2.14 -10.00 9.79
N ARG A 40 -3.36 -10.46 9.48
CA ARG A 40 -4.13 -11.31 10.41
C ARG A 40 -3.38 -12.59 10.78
N LYS A 41 -2.83 -13.31 9.79
CA LYS A 41 -2.14 -14.58 10.02
C LYS A 41 -0.83 -14.45 10.80
N SER A 42 -0.15 -13.31 10.65
CA SER A 42 1.09 -13.03 11.37
C SER A 42 0.87 -12.70 12.85
N GLY A 43 -0.37 -12.40 13.25
CA GLY A 43 -0.67 -11.87 14.58
C GLY A 43 -0.37 -10.38 14.75
N LEU A 44 0.20 -9.71 13.74
CA LEU A 44 0.54 -8.28 13.81
C LEU A 44 -0.71 -7.38 13.87
N ALA A 45 -1.77 -7.76 13.16
CA ALA A 45 -3.07 -7.11 13.24
C ALA A 45 -4.19 -8.15 13.08
N PRO A 46 -4.56 -8.89 14.15
CA PRO A 46 -5.45 -10.06 14.07
C PRO A 46 -6.86 -9.74 13.55
N ASP A 47 -7.37 -8.54 13.82
CA ASP A 47 -8.75 -8.15 13.51
C ASP A 47 -8.86 -7.23 12.28
N ILE A 48 -7.75 -6.96 11.57
CA ILE A 48 -7.76 -6.09 10.39
C ILE A 48 -8.52 -6.74 9.21
N ARG A 49 -9.44 -5.99 8.62
CA ARG A 49 -10.28 -6.42 7.49
C ARG A 49 -9.90 -5.71 6.21
N ASP A 50 -9.64 -4.40 6.30
CA ASP A 50 -9.21 -3.56 5.20
C ASP A 50 -8.40 -2.34 5.67
N ASP A 51 -8.09 -1.44 4.73
CA ASP A 51 -7.29 -0.24 4.94
C ASP A 51 -7.93 0.80 5.88
N SER A 52 -9.25 0.78 6.08
CA SER A 52 -9.90 1.75 6.97
C SER A 52 -9.50 1.62 8.44
N GLN A 53 -8.95 0.47 8.83
CA GLN A 53 -8.55 0.16 10.20
C GLN A 53 -7.06 0.38 10.45
N LEU A 54 -6.28 0.81 9.45
CA LEU A 54 -4.82 0.93 9.57
C LEU A 54 -4.40 1.81 10.76
N PHE A 55 -5.09 2.93 10.97
CA PHE A 55 -4.78 3.85 12.06
C PHE A 55 -5.13 3.33 13.45
N ASP A 56 -6.00 2.32 13.58
CA ASP A 56 -6.29 1.65 14.85
C ASP A 56 -5.07 0.86 15.35
N TYR A 57 -4.24 0.37 14.43
CA TYR A 57 -2.97 -0.30 14.70
C TYR A 57 -1.77 0.64 14.64
N ASN A 58 -2.00 1.95 14.48
CA ASN A 58 -0.97 2.95 14.21
C ASN A 58 -0.08 2.60 12.99
N PHE A 59 -0.69 1.98 11.99
CA PHE A 59 -0.06 1.66 10.71
C PHE A 59 -0.48 2.65 9.62
N GLY A 60 0.35 2.78 8.59
CA GLY A 60 0.04 3.52 7.37
C GLY A 60 0.31 2.72 6.11
N ILE A 61 -0.18 3.25 4.99
CA ILE A 61 0.03 2.63 3.68
C ILE A 61 0.16 3.67 2.57
N THR A 62 1.05 3.39 1.63
CA THR A 62 1.22 4.15 0.38
C THR A 62 1.83 3.24 -0.69
N ASP A 63 1.90 3.73 -1.94
CA ASP A 63 2.60 3.08 -3.04
C ASP A 63 3.79 3.92 -3.48
N LEU A 64 4.86 3.26 -3.93
CA LEU A 64 6.05 3.91 -4.45
C LEU A 64 5.75 4.67 -5.75
N VAL A 65 4.95 4.07 -6.63
CA VAL A 65 4.48 4.66 -7.89
C VAL A 65 2.95 4.65 -7.90
N PRO A 66 2.29 5.62 -7.21
CA PRO A 66 0.86 5.58 -6.98
C PRO A 66 0.03 5.79 -8.26
N ASP A 67 0.55 6.50 -9.26
CA ASP A 67 -0.23 6.95 -10.42
C ASP A 67 -0.25 5.95 -11.58
N ARG A 68 0.28 4.74 -11.38
CA ARG A 68 0.55 3.75 -12.44
C ARG A 68 -0.07 2.39 -12.10
N PRO A 69 -1.40 2.23 -12.27
CA PRO A 69 -2.03 0.95 -11.97
C PRO A 69 -1.65 -0.13 -13.00
N THR A 70 -1.16 -1.28 -12.54
CA THR A 70 -0.84 -2.45 -13.40
C THR A 70 -1.22 -3.77 -12.73
N ARG A 71 -1.42 -4.84 -13.51
CA ARG A 71 -1.81 -6.15 -12.95
C ARG A 71 -0.64 -6.79 -12.21
N GLU A 72 0.57 -6.57 -12.72
CA GLU A 72 1.82 -7.03 -12.14
C GLU A 72 2.83 -5.88 -12.06
N ALA A 73 3.58 -5.81 -10.95
CA ALA A 73 4.55 -4.74 -10.72
C ALA A 73 5.65 -4.67 -11.79
N LYS A 74 5.99 -5.82 -12.40
CA LYS A 74 7.02 -5.93 -13.47
C LYS A 74 6.63 -5.25 -14.78
N GLU A 75 5.38 -4.83 -14.94
CA GLU A 75 4.92 -4.05 -16.09
C GLU A 75 5.46 -2.62 -16.05
N ILE A 76 5.90 -2.15 -14.88
CA ILE A 76 6.60 -0.87 -14.71
C ILE A 76 8.11 -1.12 -14.81
N PRO A 77 8.85 -0.38 -15.65
CA PRO A 77 10.31 -0.51 -15.73
C PRO A 77 10.98 -0.19 -14.40
N ASP A 78 11.99 -0.97 -14.01
CA ASP A 78 12.77 -0.74 -12.78
C ASP A 78 13.27 0.70 -12.61
N ALA A 79 13.61 1.38 -13.71
CA ALA A 79 14.08 2.77 -13.69
C ALA A 79 13.04 3.71 -13.05
N GLU A 80 11.76 3.49 -13.33
CA GLU A 80 10.67 4.31 -12.80
C GLU A 80 10.53 4.11 -11.27
N TYR A 81 10.68 2.87 -10.78
CA TYR A 81 10.74 2.60 -9.34
C TYR A 81 11.97 3.20 -8.68
N ARG A 82 13.14 3.16 -9.33
CA ARG A 82 14.38 3.78 -8.80
C ARG A 82 14.22 5.29 -8.67
N GLU A 83 13.65 5.94 -9.67
CA GLU A 83 13.36 7.38 -9.62
C GLU A 83 12.34 7.73 -8.54
N ALA A 84 11.28 6.93 -8.42
CA ALA A 84 10.28 7.10 -7.38
C ALA A 84 10.88 6.93 -5.98
N ALA A 85 11.77 5.95 -5.77
CA ALA A 85 12.49 5.76 -4.51
C ALA A 85 13.38 6.94 -4.13
N VAL A 86 13.96 7.66 -5.11
CA VAL A 86 14.69 8.91 -4.83
C VAL A 86 13.76 9.99 -4.30
N ARG A 87 12.54 10.11 -4.86
CA ARG A 87 11.53 11.08 -4.42
C ARG A 87 10.92 10.71 -3.06
N PHE A 88 10.77 9.41 -2.77
CA PHE A 88 10.16 8.88 -1.55
C PHE A 88 11.00 9.13 -0.28
N ARG A 89 12.30 9.37 -0.41
CA ARG A 89 13.23 9.59 0.72
C ARG A 89 13.17 10.99 1.34
N ARG A 90 12.28 11.86 0.87
CA ARG A 90 12.15 13.26 1.29
C ARG A 90 10.82 13.47 2.00
#